data_AF-A0A2T2VW95-F1
#
_entry.id   AF-A0A2T2VW95-F1
#
_cell.length_a   1.000
_cell.length_b   1.000
_cell.length_c   1.000
_cell.angle_alpha   90.00
_cell.angle_beta   90.00
_cell.angle_gamma   90.00
#
_symmetry.space_group_name_H-M   'P 1'
#
loop_
_entity.id
_entity.type
_entity.pdbx_description
1 polymer ?
#
loop_
_entity_poly.entity_id
_entity_poly.type
_entity_poly.pdbx_seq_one_letter_code
_entity_poly.pdbx_strand_id
1 'polypeptide(L)'
;ESFEQIKDISLSYYSVTPEVRFYLGKKGFGKGFYLAPFYRNSKLTLDGVSFDYENDAGGTSTIKANGSISGNTVGLLIGSQFNLGKSVVLDWWIVGPHYGSGSGSLNGRNSQPFSSDERNALQEELNDLDLPLVDETTEVSAQDIKVLFSGPWGGVRAGLSIGYRF
;
A
#
# COMPACT_ATOMS: atom_id res chain seq x y z
N GLU A 1 -8.39 8.84 -24.91
CA GLU A 1 -9.37 8.99 -23.83
C GLU A 1 -8.86 8.45 -22.48
N SER A 2 -8.17 7.30 -22.41
CA SER A 2 -7.66 6.74 -21.14
C SER A 2 -6.56 7.56 -20.40
N PHE A 3 -5.89 8.50 -21.05
CA PHE A 3 -4.86 9.35 -20.41
C PHE A 3 -5.43 10.52 -19.61
N GLU A 4 -6.65 10.97 -19.89
CA GLU A 4 -7.30 12.08 -19.18
C GLU A 4 -7.84 11.61 -17.80
N GLN A 5 -8.34 10.36 -17.70
CA GLN A 5 -8.84 9.79 -16.45
C GLN A 5 -7.75 9.51 -15.40
N ILE A 6 -6.47 9.47 -15.80
CA ILE A 6 -5.33 9.24 -14.89
C ILE A 6 -4.85 10.55 -14.24
N LYS A 7 -5.27 11.71 -14.76
CA LYS A 7 -4.71 13.02 -14.38
C LYS A 7 -5.05 13.47 -12.97
N ASP A 8 -6.14 12.94 -12.41
CA ASP A 8 -6.64 13.28 -11.07
C ASP A 8 -6.36 12.20 -10.01
N ILE A 9 -5.73 11.08 -10.40
CA ILE A 9 -5.37 10.02 -9.46
C ILE A 9 -4.09 10.40 -8.72
N SER A 10 -4.19 10.62 -7.42
CA SER A 10 -3.07 10.87 -6.54
C SER A 10 -2.70 9.61 -5.75
N LEU A 11 -1.46 9.14 -5.92
CA LEU A 11 -0.89 8.02 -5.17
C LEU A 11 0.16 8.53 -4.20
N SER A 12 -0.04 8.33 -2.91
CA SER A 12 0.91 8.70 -1.86
C SER A 12 1.36 7.47 -1.08
N TYR A 13 2.67 7.27 -0.97
CA TYR A 13 3.26 6.19 -0.18
C TYR A 13 4.22 6.72 0.87
N TYR A 14 4.04 6.28 2.10
CA TYR A 14 4.89 6.61 3.22
C TYR A 14 5.25 5.33 3.98
N SER A 15 6.50 5.23 4.45
CA SER A 15 6.87 4.15 5.36
C SER A 15 8.00 4.52 6.29
N VAL A 16 7.94 4.03 7.52
CA VAL A 16 8.99 4.11 8.53
C VAL A 16 9.53 2.72 8.77
N THR A 17 10.85 2.56 8.68
CA THR A 17 11.51 1.26 8.80
C THR A 17 12.70 1.31 9.76
N PRO A 18 12.50 1.19 11.08
CA PRO A 18 13.61 0.94 11.99
C PRO A 18 14.25 -0.42 11.71
N GLU A 19 15.57 -0.44 11.63
CA GLU A 19 16.35 -1.64 11.36
C GLU A 19 17.65 -1.66 12.17
N VAL A 20 18.11 -2.87 12.51
CA VAL A 20 19.39 -3.08 13.20
C VAL A 20 20.27 -3.94 12.31
N ARG A 21 21.48 -3.46 11.96
CA ARG A 21 22.37 -4.15 11.01
C ARG A 21 23.50 -4.89 11.72
N PHE A 22 23.63 -6.19 11.43
CA PHE A 22 24.70 -7.06 11.90
C PHE A 22 25.66 -7.39 10.76
N TYR A 23 26.87 -6.83 10.78
CA TYR A 23 27.88 -7.08 9.76
C TYR A 23 28.63 -8.39 10.05
N LEU A 24 28.63 -9.31 9.08
CA LEU A 24 29.23 -10.65 9.20
C LEU A 24 30.71 -10.68 8.79
N GLY A 25 31.23 -9.57 8.26
CA GLY A 25 32.61 -9.48 7.79
C GLY A 25 33.62 -9.27 8.91
N LYS A 26 34.78 -9.93 8.82
CA LYS A 26 35.96 -9.70 9.70
C LYS A 26 36.49 -8.25 9.66
N LYS A 27 36.06 -7.45 8.68
CA LYS A 27 36.49 -6.05 8.47
C LYS A 27 35.75 -5.05 9.37
N GLY A 28 34.83 -5.51 10.23
CA GLY A 28 34.14 -4.68 11.21
C GLY A 28 32.88 -4.01 10.67
N PHE A 29 32.32 -3.12 11.50
CA PHE A 29 31.07 -2.40 11.24
C PHE A 29 31.14 -1.54 9.96
N GLY A 30 30.04 -1.54 9.19
CA GLY A 30 29.91 -0.65 8.02
C GLY A 30 30.58 -1.15 6.74
N LYS A 31 30.93 -2.44 6.64
CA LYS A 31 31.49 -3.01 5.40
C LYS A 31 31.21 -4.51 5.26
N GLY A 32 30.85 -4.92 4.06
CA GLY A 32 30.59 -6.31 3.67
C GLY A 32 29.15 -6.73 3.92
N PHE A 33 28.92 -8.04 3.89
CA PHE A 33 27.61 -8.65 4.11
C PHE A 33 27.06 -8.35 5.49
N TYR A 34 25.76 -8.09 5.55
CA TYR A 34 25.03 -7.92 6.78
C TYR A 34 23.67 -8.61 6.74
N LEU A 35 23.17 -8.90 7.94
CA LEU A 35 21.79 -9.27 8.20
C LEU A 35 21.15 -8.14 9.00
N ALA A 36 19.93 -7.76 8.65
CA ALA A 36 19.25 -6.65 9.27
C ALA A 36 17.78 -6.98 9.56
N PRO A 37 17.44 -7.47 10.77
CA PRO A 37 16.05 -7.50 11.18
C PRO A 37 15.48 -6.08 11.19
N PHE A 38 14.27 -5.94 10.66
CA PHE A 38 13.60 -4.65 10.56
C PHE A 38 12.11 -4.79 10.86
N TYR A 39 11.56 -3.70 11.37
CA TYR A 39 10.12 -3.48 11.45
C TYR A 39 9.76 -2.40 10.44
N ARG A 40 8.63 -2.54 9.76
CA ARG A 40 8.15 -1.57 8.78
C ARG A 40 6.68 -1.25 9.02
N ASN A 41 6.41 0.02 9.29
CA ASN A 41 5.09 0.61 9.20
C ASN A 41 4.97 1.33 7.86
N SER A 42 3.95 1.00 7.06
CA SER A 42 3.72 1.62 5.76
C SER A 42 2.28 2.07 5.62
N LYS A 43 2.08 3.19 4.90
CA LYS A 43 0.78 3.70 4.52
C LYS A 43 0.79 4.07 3.03
N LEU A 44 -0.14 3.51 2.29
CA LEU A 44 -0.47 3.87 0.92
C LEU A 44 -1.82 4.61 0.95
N THR A 45 -1.92 5.71 0.23
CA THR A 45 -3.16 6.47 0.06
C THR A 45 -3.39 6.68 -1.43
N LEU A 46 -4.62 6.41 -1.85
CA LEU A 46 -5.15 6.57 -3.19
C LEU A 46 -6.24 7.62 -3.11
N ASP A 47 -6.16 8.68 -3.90
CA ASP A 47 -7.19 9.72 -3.93
C ASP A 47 -7.54 10.09 -5.36
N GLY A 48 -8.79 10.53 -5.57
CA GLY A 48 -9.25 11.08 -6.84
C GLY A 48 -9.59 10.07 -7.94
N VAL A 49 -9.82 8.80 -7.62
CA VAL A 49 -10.30 7.82 -8.62
C VAL A 49 -11.76 8.13 -8.92
N SER A 50 -12.08 8.56 -10.15
CA SER A 50 -13.45 8.90 -10.54
C SER A 50 -13.96 7.90 -11.59
N PHE A 51 -15.13 7.32 -11.36
CA PHE A 51 -15.81 6.41 -12.28
C PHE A 51 -17.13 7.02 -12.74
N ASP A 52 -17.30 7.17 -14.04
CA ASP A 52 -18.55 7.64 -14.64
C ASP A 52 -19.42 6.44 -15.04
N TYR A 53 -20.72 6.49 -14.73
CA TYR A 53 -21.71 5.47 -15.11
C TYR A 53 -23.01 6.13 -15.58
N GLU A 54 -23.75 5.47 -16.48
CA GLU A 54 -25.08 5.92 -16.88
C GLU A 54 -26.10 5.59 -15.79
N ASN A 55 -26.85 6.60 -15.35
CA ASN A 55 -27.94 6.40 -14.39
C ASN A 55 -29.26 6.05 -15.10
N ASP A 56 -30.19 5.49 -14.33
CA ASP A 56 -31.52 5.10 -14.82
C ASP A 56 -32.36 6.27 -15.38
N ALA A 57 -31.95 7.51 -15.09
CA ALA A 57 -32.59 8.73 -15.59
C ALA A 57 -32.01 9.23 -16.94
N GLY A 58 -31.08 8.49 -17.55
CA GLY A 58 -30.46 8.84 -18.84
C GLY A 58 -29.37 9.91 -18.77
N GLY A 59 -28.78 10.14 -17.59
CA GLY A 59 -27.66 11.05 -17.36
C GLY A 59 -26.42 10.35 -16.81
N THR A 60 -25.25 10.98 -16.93
CA THR A 60 -23.99 10.46 -16.38
C THR A 60 -23.86 10.82 -14.91
N SER A 61 -23.60 9.84 -14.05
CA SER A 61 -23.28 10.02 -12.62
C SER A 61 -21.84 9.60 -12.36
N THR A 62 -21.19 10.26 -11.39
CA THR A 62 -19.76 10.06 -11.09
C THR A 62 -19.56 9.60 -9.66
N ILE A 63 -18.84 8.50 -9.48
CA ILE A 63 -18.41 7.98 -8.19
C ILE A 63 -16.96 8.38 -7.97
N LYS A 64 -16.68 9.13 -6.90
CA LYS A 64 -15.32 9.45 -6.46
C LYS A 64 -14.89 8.48 -5.38
N ALA A 65 -13.81 7.76 -5.61
CA ALA A 65 -13.25 6.77 -4.71
C ALA A 65 -11.89 7.21 -4.14
N ASN A 66 -11.74 7.02 -2.84
CA ASN A 66 -10.53 7.27 -2.07
C ASN A 66 -10.19 6.00 -1.27
N GLY A 67 -8.92 5.61 -1.29
CA GLY A 67 -8.42 4.42 -0.63
C GLY A 67 -7.29 4.72 0.33
N SER A 68 -7.19 3.97 1.41
CA SER A 68 -5.96 3.92 2.19
C SER A 68 -5.66 2.50 2.65
N ILE A 69 -4.38 2.13 2.61
CA ILE A 69 -3.89 0.84 3.09
C ILE A 69 -2.76 1.13 4.06
N SER A 70 -2.82 0.55 5.24
CA SER A 70 -1.77 0.59 6.23
C SER A 70 -1.29 -0.81 6.54
N GLY A 71 0.00 -0.96 6.85
CA GLY A 71 0.59 -2.26 7.11
C GLY A 71 1.70 -2.18 8.15
N ASN A 72 1.74 -3.18 9.02
CA ASN A 72 2.77 -3.39 10.01
C ASN A 72 3.41 -4.75 9.73
N THR A 73 4.70 -4.73 9.37
CA THR A 73 5.41 -5.95 8.97
C THR A 73 6.76 -6.03 9.65
N VAL A 74 7.22 -7.25 9.87
CA VAL A 74 8.59 -7.54 10.30
C VAL A 74 9.29 -8.33 9.22
N GLY A 75 10.59 -8.13 9.08
CA GLY A 75 11.35 -8.78 8.04
C GLY A 75 12.83 -8.89 8.38
N LEU A 76 13.54 -9.58 7.50
CA LEU A 76 14.98 -9.74 7.59
C LEU A 76 15.59 -9.31 6.26
N LEU A 77 16.39 -8.25 6.28
CA LEU A 77 17.12 -7.78 5.12
C LEU A 77 18.51 -8.40 5.08
N ILE A 78 18.83 -9.04 3.97
CA ILE A 78 20.18 -9.48 3.62
C ILE A 78 20.74 -8.46 2.63
N GLY A 79 21.90 -7.89 2.97
CA GLY A 79 22.54 -6.89 2.12
C GLY A 79 24.05 -6.94 2.20
N SER A 80 24.70 -6.14 1.37
CA SER A 80 26.14 -5.95 1.38
C SER A 80 26.50 -4.49 1.19
N GLN A 81 27.34 -3.96 2.08
CA GLN A 81 27.80 -2.58 2.04
C GLN A 81 29.24 -2.49 1.53
N PHE A 82 29.47 -1.63 0.54
CA PHE A 82 30.75 -1.37 -0.08
C PHE A 82 31.17 0.08 0.18
N ASN A 83 32.44 0.31 0.52
CA ASN A 83 32.94 1.67 0.68
C ASN A 83 33.47 2.17 -0.66
N LEU A 84 32.85 3.21 -1.21
CA LEU A 84 33.28 3.92 -2.41
C LEU A 84 34.24 5.06 -2.04
N GLY A 85 35.30 4.73 -1.28
CA GLY A 85 36.27 5.69 -0.77
C GLY A 85 36.13 5.95 0.74
N LYS A 86 36.48 7.17 1.17
CA LYS A 86 36.54 7.55 2.60
C LYS A 86 35.15 7.88 3.19
N SER A 87 34.31 8.56 2.41
CA SER A 87 33.07 9.18 2.87
C SER A 87 31.82 8.74 2.13
N VAL A 88 31.94 7.90 1.09
CA VAL A 88 30.78 7.41 0.32
C VAL A 88 30.68 5.91 0.50
N VAL A 89 29.47 5.41 0.71
CA VAL A 89 29.15 3.99 0.78
C VAL A 89 28.07 3.65 -0.23
N LEU A 90 28.20 2.49 -0.87
CA LEU A 90 27.16 1.85 -1.66
C LEU A 90 26.59 0.71 -0.81
N ASP A 91 25.31 0.76 -0.52
CA ASP A 91 24.61 -0.26 0.23
C ASP A 91 23.62 -0.98 -0.68
N TRP A 92 23.91 -2.26 -0.92
CA TRP A 92 23.10 -3.15 -1.76
C TRP A 92 22.19 -4.01 -0.88
N TRP A 93 20.89 -3.77 -1.02
CA TRP A 93 19.82 -4.57 -0.44
C TRP A 93 19.53 -5.72 -1.39
N ILE A 94 20.10 -6.89 -1.10
CA ILE A 94 20.00 -8.07 -1.97
C ILE A 94 18.57 -8.58 -1.94
N VAL A 95 18.06 -8.87 -0.74
CA VAL A 95 16.70 -9.34 -0.54
C VAL A 95 16.27 -9.11 0.90
N GLY A 96 15.04 -8.66 1.10
CA GLY A 96 14.45 -8.43 2.41
C GLY A 96 12.99 -8.80 2.44
N PRO A 97 12.63 -10.09 2.56
CA PRO A 97 11.24 -10.49 2.74
C PRO A 97 10.71 -9.94 4.07
N HIS A 98 9.45 -9.53 4.07
CA HIS A 98 8.73 -9.13 5.28
C HIS A 98 7.28 -9.57 5.22
N TYR A 99 6.71 -9.83 6.40
CA TYR A 99 5.34 -10.29 6.57
C TYR A 99 4.76 -9.72 7.86
N GLY A 100 3.45 -9.57 7.89
CA GLY A 100 2.69 -9.10 9.04
C GLY A 100 1.23 -8.92 8.65
N SER A 101 0.61 -7.86 9.17
CA SER A 101 -0.78 -7.55 8.93
C SER A 101 -0.96 -6.19 8.30
N GLY A 102 -2.00 -6.06 7.51
CA GLY A 102 -2.44 -4.80 6.93
C GLY A 102 -3.93 -4.63 7.10
N SER A 103 -4.34 -3.37 7.11
CA SER A 103 -5.74 -2.99 7.04
C SER A 103 -5.89 -1.78 6.14
N GLY A 104 -7.04 -1.68 5.50
CA GLY A 104 -7.34 -0.60 4.60
C GLY A 104 -8.82 -0.27 4.54
N SER A 105 -9.10 0.82 3.86
CA SER A 105 -10.44 1.30 3.59
C SER A 105 -10.51 1.82 2.16
N LEU A 106 -11.54 1.43 1.42
CA LEU A 106 -11.96 2.08 0.18
C LEU A 106 -13.28 2.80 0.47
N ASN A 107 -13.36 4.08 0.15
CA ASN A 107 -14.58 4.87 0.29
C ASN A 107 -14.92 5.38 -1.10
N GLY A 108 -16.10 5.05 -1.61
CA GLY A 108 -16.68 5.59 -2.82
C GLY A 108 -17.84 6.49 -2.48
N ARG A 109 -17.90 7.69 -3.05
CA ARG A 109 -19.03 8.60 -2.90
C ARG A 109 -19.63 8.93 -4.25
N ASN A 110 -20.93 8.68 -4.37
CA ASN A 110 -21.69 9.00 -5.55
C ASN A 110 -22.19 10.45 -5.53
N SER A 111 -22.30 11.08 -6.69
CA SER A 111 -22.83 12.45 -6.84
C SER A 111 -24.34 12.53 -6.59
N GLN A 112 -25.07 11.42 -6.79
CA GLN A 112 -26.50 11.28 -6.51
C GLN A 112 -26.76 10.18 -5.48
N PRO A 113 -27.86 10.24 -4.71
CA PRO A 113 -28.25 9.15 -3.82
C PRO A 113 -28.61 7.89 -4.61
N PHE A 114 -28.17 6.73 -4.12
CA PHE A 114 -28.63 5.43 -4.58
C PHE A 114 -30.10 5.21 -4.18
N SER A 115 -30.88 4.61 -5.08
CA SER A 115 -32.20 4.08 -4.76
C SER A 115 -32.10 2.93 -3.74
N SER A 116 -33.23 2.56 -3.14
CA SER A 116 -33.24 1.44 -2.19
C SER A 116 -32.89 0.10 -2.84
N ASP A 117 -33.25 -0.11 -4.11
CA ASP A 117 -32.96 -1.35 -4.83
C ASP A 117 -31.49 -1.44 -5.23
N GLU A 118 -30.90 -0.33 -5.71
CA GLU A 118 -29.46 -0.25 -6.00
C GLU A 118 -28.61 -0.49 -4.74
N ARG A 119 -29.03 0.05 -3.58
CA ARG A 119 -28.31 -0.20 -2.31
C ARG A 119 -28.32 -1.66 -1.90
N ASN A 120 -29.46 -2.34 -2.06
CA ASN A 120 -29.57 -3.75 -1.71
C ASN A 120 -28.74 -4.61 -2.67
N ALA A 121 -28.78 -4.32 -3.98
CA ALA A 121 -27.97 -5.03 -4.97
C ALA A 121 -26.46 -4.83 -4.74
N LEU A 122 -26.01 -3.60 -4.49
CA LEU A 122 -24.61 -3.30 -4.19
C LEU A 122 -24.14 -3.95 -2.88
N GLN A 123 -25.00 -3.95 -1.85
CA GLN A 123 -24.67 -4.60 -0.58
C GLN A 123 -24.56 -6.12 -0.72
N GLU A 124 -25.41 -6.74 -1.55
CA GLU A 124 -25.35 -8.18 -1.84
C GLU A 124 -24.09 -8.53 -2.63
N GLU A 125 -23.78 -7.79 -3.70
CA GLU A 125 -22.60 -8.00 -4.54
C GLU A 125 -21.28 -7.80 -3.76
N LEU A 126 -21.22 -6.79 -2.89
CA LEU A 126 -20.06 -6.56 -2.03
C LEU A 126 -19.92 -7.59 -0.90
N ASN A 127 -21.02 -8.16 -0.41
CA ASN A 127 -20.98 -9.23 0.60
C ASN A 127 -20.60 -10.59 0.01
N ASP A 128 -20.87 -10.82 -1.27
CA ASP A 128 -20.50 -12.06 -1.98
C ASP A 128 -19.02 -12.07 -2.41
N LEU A 129 -18.31 -10.95 -2.24
CA LEU A 129 -16.88 -10.84 -2.50
C LEU A 129 -16.07 -11.58 -1.42
N ASP A 130 -16.00 -12.91 -1.50
CA ASP A 130 -15.18 -13.72 -0.61
C ASP A 130 -13.71 -13.66 -1.03
N LEU A 131 -12.94 -12.78 -0.37
CA LEU A 131 -11.50 -12.69 -0.55
C LEU A 131 -10.78 -13.61 0.44
N PRO A 132 -10.11 -14.68 -0.01
CA PRO A 132 -9.46 -15.61 0.90
C PRO A 132 -8.36 -14.90 1.71
N LEU A 133 -8.38 -15.12 3.03
CA LEU A 133 -7.45 -14.54 4.01
C LEU A 133 -7.65 -13.03 4.26
N VAL A 134 -8.72 -12.41 3.78
CA VAL A 134 -9.03 -11.00 4.03
C VAL A 134 -10.40 -10.91 4.68
N ASP A 135 -10.45 -10.35 5.89
CA ASP A 135 -11.71 -9.98 6.52
C ASP A 135 -12.22 -8.70 5.87
N GLU A 136 -13.38 -8.77 5.23
CA GLU A 136 -14.03 -7.64 4.57
C GLU A 136 -15.28 -7.20 5.36
N THR A 137 -15.50 -5.89 5.46
CA THR A 137 -16.71 -5.32 6.04
C THR A 137 -17.17 -4.17 5.17
N THR A 138 -18.38 -4.29 4.63
CA THR A 138 -18.94 -3.36 3.66
C THR A 138 -20.11 -2.61 4.29
N GLU A 139 -20.13 -1.30 4.11
CA GLU A 139 -21.19 -0.41 4.58
C GLU A 139 -21.68 0.43 3.39
N VAL A 140 -22.90 0.16 2.92
CA VAL A 140 -23.54 0.94 1.85
C VAL A 140 -24.60 1.87 2.47
N SER A 141 -24.38 3.17 2.32
CA SER A 141 -25.30 4.25 2.75
C SER A 141 -26.01 4.89 1.55
N ALA A 142 -26.79 5.94 1.78
CA ALA A 142 -27.56 6.63 0.73
C ALA A 142 -26.69 7.17 -0.42
N GLN A 143 -25.44 7.58 -0.15
CA GLN A 143 -24.52 8.15 -1.16
C GLN A 143 -23.09 7.61 -1.06
N ASP A 144 -22.77 6.91 0.03
CA ASP A 144 -21.42 6.49 0.38
C ASP A 144 -21.34 4.97 0.40
N ILE A 145 -20.30 4.41 -0.20
CA ILE A 145 -19.93 3.00 -0.16
C ILE A 145 -18.60 2.94 0.59
N LYS A 146 -18.53 2.18 1.66
CA LYS A 146 -17.30 2.00 2.43
C LYS A 146 -16.98 0.52 2.54
N VAL A 147 -15.78 0.16 2.12
CA VAL A 147 -15.25 -1.19 2.20
C VAL A 147 -14.03 -1.16 3.10
N LEU A 148 -14.10 -1.83 4.24
CA LEU A 148 -12.99 -2.05 5.14
C LEU A 148 -12.44 -3.45 4.90
N PHE A 149 -11.12 -3.57 4.86
CA PHE A 149 -10.47 -4.87 4.72
C PHE A 149 -9.29 -4.99 5.67
N SER A 150 -9.08 -6.19 6.22
CA SER A 150 -7.92 -6.52 7.02
C SER A 150 -7.42 -7.92 6.73
N GLY A 151 -6.10 -8.11 6.71
CA GLY A 151 -5.54 -9.42 6.41
C GLY A 151 -4.02 -9.45 6.43
N PRO A 152 -3.43 -10.57 5.98
CA PRO A 152 -2.00 -10.71 5.74
C PRO A 152 -1.47 -9.60 4.85
N TRP A 153 -0.34 -9.02 5.25
CA TRP A 153 0.40 -8.09 4.40
C TRP A 153 1.86 -8.49 4.37
N GLY A 154 2.46 -8.43 3.19
CA GLY A 154 3.84 -8.84 3.01
C GLY A 154 4.42 -8.30 1.72
N GLY A 155 5.73 -8.44 1.61
CA GLY A 155 6.46 -7.97 0.45
C GLY A 155 7.92 -8.33 0.50
N VAL A 156 8.64 -7.89 -0.53
CA VAL A 156 10.08 -8.06 -0.64
C VAL A 156 10.71 -6.69 -0.87
N ARG A 157 11.77 -6.40 -0.12
CA ARG A 157 12.63 -5.24 -0.33
C ARG A 157 13.89 -5.67 -1.06
N ALA A 158 14.26 -4.92 -2.09
CA ALA A 158 15.56 -4.99 -2.76
C ALA A 158 15.88 -3.61 -3.33
N GLY A 159 17.16 -3.28 -3.50
CA GLY A 159 17.54 -1.97 -4.00
C GLY A 159 19.01 -1.64 -3.84
N LEU A 160 19.42 -0.53 -4.44
CA LEU A 160 20.74 0.06 -4.30
C LEU A 160 20.58 1.43 -3.65
N SER A 161 21.42 1.72 -2.65
CA SER A 161 21.41 2.98 -1.93
C SER A 161 22.82 3.56 -1.83
N ILE A 162 22.92 4.88 -1.90
CA ILE A 162 24.17 5.61 -1.71
C ILE A 162 24.08 6.34 -0.38
N GLY A 163 25.05 6.11 0.49
CA GLY A 163 25.17 6.75 1.79
C GLY A 163 26.42 7.62 1.88
N TYR A 164 26.35 8.63 2.74
CA TYR A 164 27.51 9.41 3.16
C TYR A 164 27.93 9.00 4.57
N ARG A 165 29.23 8.82 4.78
CA ARG A 165 29.86 8.49 6.06
C ARG A 165 30.75 9.67 6.47
N PHE A 166 30.41 10.28 7.60
CA PHE A 166 31.21 11.31 8.26
C PHE A 166 32.38 10.69 9.03
#